data_AF-A0A0G9MPM4-F1
#
_entry.id   AF-A0A0G9MPM4-F1
#
_cell.length_a   1.000
_cell.length_b   1.000
_cell.length_c   1.000
_cell.angle_alpha   90.00
_cell.angle_beta   90.00
_cell.angle_gamma   90.00
#
_symmetry.space_group_name_H-M   'P 1'
#
loop_
_entity.id
_entity.type
_entity.pdbx_description
1 polymer ?
#
loop_
_entity_poly.entity_id
_entity_poly.type
_entity_poly.pdbx_seq_one_letter_code
_entity_poly.pdbx_strand_id
1 'polypeptide(L)'
;MTMRNSVWKAATGAMALALLATPAQAQRDPAYQAARESGQVGEKMDGYLGIVGASNPTLQALVDDINIRRRAVYAQRAQAENATLEEYAFTAGCLAISRTTQGEMYQAPDGSWQRRGAGAPQRDPRCP
;
A
#
# COMPACT_ATOMS: atom_id res chain seq x y z
N MET A 1 -35.50 -61.63 6.24
CA MET A 1 -36.66 -60.96 5.61
C MET A 1 -36.34 -59.48 5.51
N THR A 2 -36.52 -58.96 4.31
CA THR A 2 -36.16 -57.65 3.79
C THR A 2 -37.00 -56.50 4.37
N MET A 3 -36.52 -55.27 4.16
CA MET A 3 -37.28 -53.99 4.05
C MET A 3 -37.69 -53.29 5.36
N ARG A 4 -37.77 -51.94 5.48
CA ARG A 4 -37.43 -50.79 4.61
C ARG A 4 -37.83 -49.48 5.35
N ASN A 5 -37.07 -48.41 5.07
CA ASN A 5 -37.41 -46.96 5.11
C ASN A 5 -37.66 -46.19 6.42
N SER A 6 -36.70 -45.31 6.71
CA SER A 6 -36.74 -43.84 6.55
C SER A 6 -37.96 -43.02 7.01
N VAL A 7 -37.69 -42.03 7.87
CA VAL A 7 -37.79 -40.56 7.62
C VAL A 7 -38.16 -39.78 8.89
N TRP A 8 -37.17 -39.04 9.39
CA TRP A 8 -37.18 -37.66 9.92
C TRP A 8 -38.02 -37.31 11.15
N LYS A 9 -37.33 -36.79 12.16
CA LYS A 9 -37.82 -35.66 12.96
C LYS A 9 -36.73 -34.61 13.05
N ALA A 10 -37.03 -33.44 12.48
CA ALA A 10 -36.28 -32.21 12.64
C ALA A 10 -36.35 -31.73 14.09
N ALA A 11 -35.26 -31.16 14.60
CA ALA A 11 -35.32 -30.27 15.76
C ALA A 11 -34.16 -29.27 15.74
N THR A 12 -34.54 -28.04 15.40
CA THR A 12 -34.16 -26.77 16.07
C THR A 12 -32.70 -26.32 16.04
N GLY A 13 -32.52 -25.21 15.33
CA GLY A 13 -31.27 -24.51 15.17
C GLY A 13 -30.68 -23.92 16.45
N ALA A 14 -29.35 -23.89 16.47
CA ALA A 14 -28.56 -22.90 17.17
C ALA A 14 -27.63 -22.29 16.12
N MET A 15 -28.05 -21.17 15.55
CA MET A 15 -27.26 -20.39 14.61
C MET A 15 -26.14 -19.71 15.41
N ALA A 16 -25.00 -20.38 15.53
CA ALA A 16 -23.80 -19.80 16.12
C ALA A 16 -23.22 -18.76 15.14
N LEU A 17 -23.73 -17.53 15.21
CA LEU A 17 -23.08 -16.35 14.63
C LEU A 17 -21.86 -16.01 15.50
N ALA A 18 -20.79 -16.79 15.31
CA ALA A 18 -19.46 -16.34 15.69
C ALA A 18 -19.09 -15.20 14.74
N LEU A 19 -19.41 -13.96 15.15
CA LEU A 19 -18.84 -12.75 14.58
C LEU A 19 -17.34 -12.82 14.83
N LEU A 20 -16.61 -13.40 13.88
CA LEU A 20 -15.17 -13.27 13.78
C LEU A 20 -14.92 -11.77 13.56
N ALA A 21 -14.61 -11.06 14.65
CA ALA A 21 -13.98 -9.76 14.58
C ALA A 21 -12.63 -9.97 13.91
N THR A 22 -12.59 -9.90 12.59
CA THR A 22 -11.34 -9.83 11.85
C THR A 22 -10.62 -8.58 12.33
N PRO A 23 -9.36 -8.69 12.78
CA PRO A 23 -8.61 -7.51 13.21
C PRO A 23 -8.66 -6.53 12.05
N ALA A 24 -9.12 -5.30 12.33
CA ALA A 24 -9.08 -4.20 11.39
C ALA A 24 -7.63 -4.13 10.88
N GLN A 25 -7.42 -4.65 9.66
CA GLN A 25 -6.23 -4.40 8.88
C GLN A 25 -6.02 -2.90 8.99
N ALA A 26 -4.84 -2.47 9.44
CA ALA A 26 -4.52 -1.05 9.59
C ALA A 26 -4.90 -0.33 8.30
N GLN A 27 -6.10 0.26 8.30
CA GLN A 27 -6.73 0.77 7.10
C GLN A 27 -5.85 1.95 6.74
N ARG A 28 -5.08 1.82 5.65
CA ARG A 28 -4.38 2.97 5.08
C ARG A 28 -5.39 4.09 4.99
N ASP A 29 -4.97 5.31 5.33
CA ASP A 29 -5.83 6.49 5.27
C ASP A 29 -6.67 6.43 3.98
N PRO A 30 -8.01 6.35 4.08
CA PRO A 30 -8.87 6.22 2.91
C PRO A 30 -8.61 7.30 1.85
N ALA A 31 -8.22 8.51 2.26
CA ALA A 31 -7.87 9.58 1.34
C ALA A 31 -6.57 9.28 0.58
N TYR A 32 -5.58 8.69 1.25
CA TYR A 32 -4.34 8.24 0.60
C TYR A 32 -4.61 7.14 -0.42
N GLN A 33 -5.42 6.15 -0.07
CA GLN A 33 -5.75 5.06 -1.00
C GLN A 33 -6.48 5.59 -2.23
N ALA A 34 -7.49 6.43 -2.03
CA ALA A 34 -8.20 7.08 -3.12
C ALA A 34 -7.26 7.89 -4.02
N ALA A 35 -6.32 8.66 -3.45
CA ALA A 35 -5.34 9.44 -4.21
C ALA A 35 -4.36 8.58 -5.02
N ARG A 36 -3.97 7.40 -4.52
CA ARG A 36 -3.12 6.44 -5.26
C ARG A 36 -3.88 5.79 -6.41
N GLU A 37 -5.10 5.33 -6.14
CA GLU A 37 -5.96 4.66 -7.13
C GLU A 37 -6.36 5.59 -8.26
N SER A 38 -6.64 6.86 -7.94
CA SER A 38 -6.92 7.91 -8.93
C SER A 38 -5.69 8.37 -9.71
N GLY A 39 -4.48 7.97 -9.27
CA GLY A 39 -3.21 8.39 -9.85
C GLY A 39 -2.85 9.85 -9.59
N GLN A 40 -3.43 10.48 -8.57
CA GLN A 40 -3.10 11.84 -8.11
C GLN A 40 -1.76 11.89 -7.35
N VAL A 41 -1.33 10.75 -6.79
CA VAL A 41 -0.03 10.60 -6.16
C VAL A 41 0.72 9.39 -6.70
N GLY A 42 2.04 9.42 -6.61
CA GLY A 42 2.89 8.30 -6.93
C GLY A 42 4.11 8.18 -6.03
N GLU A 43 4.73 7.00 -6.04
CA GLU A 43 5.96 6.73 -5.29
C GLU A 43 7.18 7.27 -6.05
N LYS A 44 8.06 7.98 -5.35
CA LYS A 44 9.33 8.49 -5.90
C LYS A 44 10.50 7.62 -5.46
N MET A 45 11.58 7.68 -6.24
CA MET A 45 12.81 6.93 -5.96
C MET A 45 13.49 7.38 -4.65
N ASP A 46 13.23 8.61 -4.21
CA ASP A 46 13.76 9.17 -2.96
C ASP A 46 12.98 8.73 -1.71
N GLY A 47 12.01 7.81 -1.85
CA GLY A 47 11.24 7.26 -0.72
C GLY A 47 10.00 8.05 -0.34
N TYR A 48 9.73 9.19 -1.00
CA TYR A 48 8.60 10.04 -0.69
C TYR A 48 7.48 9.92 -1.72
N LEU A 49 6.29 10.43 -1.37
CA LEU A 49 5.20 10.61 -2.31
C LEU A 49 5.37 11.91 -3.08
N GLY A 50 5.04 11.87 -4.37
CA GLY A 50 4.88 13.05 -5.21
C GLY A 50 3.45 13.19 -5.69
N ILE A 51 3.02 14.43 -5.92
CA ILE A 51 1.76 14.73 -6.61
C ILE A 51 1.99 14.61 -8.11
N VAL A 52 1.05 13.95 -8.78
CA VAL A 52 1.06 13.75 -10.23
C VAL A 52 0.12 14.78 -10.86
N GLY A 53 0.68 15.66 -11.70
CA GLY A 53 -0.09 16.73 -12.34
C GLY A 53 -0.45 17.87 -11.37
N ALA A 54 -1.70 18.29 -11.38
CA ALA A 54 -2.16 19.44 -10.61
C ALA A 54 -2.40 19.10 -9.13
N SER A 55 -1.90 19.96 -8.24
CA SER A 55 -2.15 19.88 -6.80
C SER A 55 -3.38 20.69 -6.39
N ASN A 56 -3.91 20.39 -5.21
CA ASN A 56 -4.86 21.23 -4.46
C ASN A 56 -4.48 21.19 -2.97
N PRO A 57 -4.96 22.14 -2.14
CA PRO A 57 -4.54 22.23 -0.74
C PRO A 57 -4.76 20.94 0.07
N THR A 58 -5.86 20.23 -0.17
CA THR A 58 -6.16 18.96 0.50
C THR A 58 -5.18 17.86 0.12
N LEU A 59 -4.89 17.73 -1.18
CA LEU A 59 -3.92 16.75 -1.68
C LEU A 59 -2.51 17.05 -1.19
N GLN A 60 -2.13 18.33 -1.16
CA GLN A 60 -0.84 18.78 -0.66
C GLN A 60 -0.68 18.43 0.82
N ALA A 61 -1.66 18.78 1.66
CA ALA A 61 -1.62 18.48 3.09
C ALA A 61 -1.53 16.97 3.36
N LEU A 62 -2.24 16.15 2.58
CA LEU A 62 -2.17 14.69 2.66
C LEU A 62 -0.77 14.16 2.33
N VAL A 63 -0.17 14.62 1.24
CA VAL A 63 1.17 14.20 0.82
C VAL A 63 2.22 14.65 1.83
N ASP A 64 2.12 15.87 2.34
CA ASP A 64 3.04 16.42 3.32
C ASP A 64 2.98 15.67 4.66
N ASP A 65 1.78 15.38 5.18
CA ASP A 65 1.60 14.59 6.39
C ASP A 65 2.26 13.20 6.27
N ILE A 66 2.01 12.52 5.15
CA ILE A 66 2.61 11.19 4.91
C ILE A 66 4.13 11.30 4.79
N ASN A 67 4.65 12.30 4.08
CA ASN A 67 6.08 12.48 3.88
C ASN A 67 6.80 12.85 5.18
N ILE A 68 6.17 13.64 6.06
CA ILE A 68 6.67 13.93 7.41
C ILE A 68 6.76 12.65 8.23
N ARG A 69 5.69 11.83 8.24
CA ARG A 69 5.68 10.53 8.93
C ARG A 69 6.73 9.57 8.39
N ARG A 70 6.87 9.47 7.05
CA ARG A 70 7.91 8.67 6.40
C ARG A 70 9.30 9.13 6.80
N ARG A 71 9.57 10.45 6.76
CA ARG A 71 10.88 11.00 7.14
C ARG A 71 11.25 10.67 8.58
N ALA A 72 10.29 10.73 9.51
CA ALA A 72 10.53 10.34 10.91
C ALA A 72 10.92 8.86 11.04
N VAL A 73 10.20 7.97 10.34
CA VAL A 73 10.52 6.53 10.31
C VAL A 73 11.87 6.29 9.66
N TYR A 74 12.16 6.93 8.52
CA TYR A 74 13.42 6.76 7.80
C TYR A 74 14.59 7.24 8.64
N ALA A 75 14.48 8.37 9.34
CA ALA A 75 15.52 8.86 10.24
C ALA A 75 15.79 7.87 11.38
N GLN A 76 14.75 7.31 12.00
CA GLN A 76 14.90 6.31 13.05
C GLN A 76 15.58 5.04 12.54
N ARG A 77 15.20 4.57 11.36
CA ARG A 77 15.74 3.33 10.77
C ARG A 77 17.16 3.50 10.25
N ALA A 78 17.45 4.62 9.60
CA ALA A 78 18.79 4.99 9.15
C ALA A 78 19.78 4.98 10.32
N GLN A 79 19.41 5.55 11.46
CA GLN A 79 20.24 5.49 12.68
C GLN A 79 20.46 4.07 13.17
N ALA A 80 19.43 3.22 13.18
CA ALA A 80 19.55 1.82 13.60
C ALA A 80 20.43 0.98 12.68
N GLU A 81 20.50 1.33 11.40
CA GLU A 81 21.24 0.61 10.35
C GLU A 81 22.61 1.24 10.03
N ASN A 82 23.02 2.28 10.76
CA ASN A 82 24.23 3.07 10.48
C ASN A 82 24.29 3.61 9.03
N ALA A 83 23.13 4.01 8.51
CA ALA A 83 22.97 4.60 7.18
C ALA A 83 22.60 6.09 7.28
N THR A 84 22.73 6.82 6.18
CA THR A 84 22.16 8.16 6.06
C THR A 84 20.65 8.09 5.85
N LEU A 85 19.97 9.21 6.12
CA LEU A 85 18.53 9.35 5.85
C LEU A 85 18.25 9.11 4.36
N GLU A 86 19.11 9.65 3.49
CA GLU A 86 18.99 9.60 2.04
C GLU A 86 19.15 8.18 1.50
N GLU A 87 20.13 7.42 1.99
CA GLU A 87 20.33 6.01 1.61
C GLU A 87 19.13 5.16 2.01
N TYR A 88 18.65 5.32 3.26
CA TYR A 88 17.48 4.57 3.72
C TYR A 88 16.23 4.94 2.93
N ALA A 89 16.00 6.23 2.70
CA ALA A 89 14.85 6.71 1.94
C ALA A 89 14.90 6.23 0.48
N PHE A 90 16.09 6.21 -0.14
CA PHE A 90 16.29 5.64 -1.48
C PHE A 90 15.90 4.16 -1.52
N THR A 91 16.40 3.34 -0.59
CA THR A 91 16.02 1.92 -0.50
C THR A 91 14.52 1.76 -0.26
N ALA A 92 13.93 2.56 0.61
CA ALA A 92 12.50 2.57 0.85
C ALA A 92 11.70 2.92 -0.42
N GLY A 93 12.17 3.89 -1.21
CA GLY A 93 11.61 4.26 -2.51
C GLY A 93 11.67 3.12 -3.52
N CYS A 94 12.83 2.48 -3.67
CA CYS A 94 13.02 1.29 -4.50
C CYS A 94 12.03 0.16 -4.16
N LEU A 95 11.80 -0.08 -2.87
CA LEU A 95 10.86 -1.08 -2.37
C LEU A 95 9.41 -0.65 -2.52
N ALA A 96 9.09 0.64 -2.33
CA ALA A 96 7.76 1.17 -2.54
C ALA A 96 7.36 1.06 -4.01
N ILE A 97 8.26 1.43 -4.93
CA ILE A 97 8.07 1.31 -6.37
C ILE A 97 7.90 -0.14 -6.78
N SER A 98 8.71 -1.08 -6.26
CA SER A 98 8.57 -2.51 -6.59
C SER A 98 7.20 -3.07 -6.22
N ARG A 99 6.63 -2.59 -5.10
CA ARG A 99 5.31 -2.96 -4.58
C ARG A 99 4.14 -2.24 -5.23
N THR A 100 4.38 -1.33 -6.18
CA THR A 100 3.27 -0.73 -6.92
C THR A 100 2.47 -1.78 -7.66
N THR A 101 1.17 -1.57 -7.77
CA THR A 101 0.25 -2.46 -8.50
C THR A 101 -0.25 -1.78 -9.78
N GLN A 102 -0.83 -2.55 -10.69
CA GLN A 102 -1.27 -2.05 -12.00
C GLN A 102 -2.20 -0.84 -11.83
N GLY A 103 -1.89 0.24 -12.55
CA GLY A 103 -2.63 1.50 -12.49
C GLY A 103 -2.06 2.53 -11.50
N GLU A 104 -1.22 2.14 -10.54
CA GLU A 104 -0.58 3.09 -9.63
C GLU A 104 0.54 3.88 -10.33
N MET A 105 0.78 5.11 -9.88
CA MET A 105 1.82 5.98 -10.43
C MET A 105 3.15 5.81 -9.67
N TYR A 106 4.27 5.91 -10.39
CA TYR A 106 5.61 5.96 -9.80
C TYR A 106 6.55 6.80 -10.67
N GLN A 107 7.62 7.32 -10.06
CA GLN A 107 8.65 8.05 -10.79
C GLN A 107 9.75 7.11 -11.27
N ALA A 108 9.99 7.07 -12.58
CA ALA A 108 11.10 6.33 -13.17
C ALA A 108 12.45 7.03 -12.88
N PRO A 109 13.61 6.36 -13.07
CA PRO A 109 14.92 6.94 -12.80
C PRO A 109 15.23 8.22 -13.60
N ASP A 110 14.59 8.40 -14.76
CA ASP A 110 14.71 9.60 -15.59
C ASP A 110 13.86 10.79 -15.07
N GLY A 111 13.16 10.61 -13.95
CA GLY A 111 12.29 11.62 -13.34
C GLY A 111 10.87 11.65 -13.92
N SER A 112 10.57 10.87 -14.95
CA SER A 112 9.24 10.83 -15.56
C SER A 112 8.24 10.07 -14.69
N TRP A 113 6.98 10.52 -14.69
CA TRP A 113 5.88 9.77 -14.09
C TRP A 113 5.45 8.64 -15.02
N GLN A 114 5.47 7.42 -14.50
CA GLN A 114 5.02 6.21 -15.19
C GLN A 114 3.79 5.64 -14.48
N ARG A 115 2.88 5.04 -15.26
CA ARG A 115 1.76 4.26 -14.73
C ARG A 115 2.12 2.79 -14.76
N ARG A 116 2.00 2.10 -13.64
CA ARG A 116 2.36 0.69 -13.52
C ARG A 116 1.51 -0.16 -14.46
N GLY A 117 2.17 -0.83 -15.39
CA GLY A 117 1.59 -1.85 -16.27
C GLY A 117 1.68 -3.26 -15.67
N ALA A 118 1.45 -4.28 -16.50
CA ALA A 118 1.51 -5.69 -16.08
C ALA A 118 2.95 -6.18 -15.75
N GLY A 119 3.98 -5.48 -16.24
CA GLY A 119 5.38 -5.82 -16.02
C GLY A 119 5.94 -5.33 -14.68
N ALA A 120 7.24 -5.60 -14.46
CA ALA A 120 8.00 -4.99 -13.37
C ALA A 120 8.11 -3.47 -13.58
N PRO A 121 8.16 -2.67 -12.51
CA PRO A 121 8.33 -1.22 -12.64
C PRO A 121 9.78 -0.93 -13.01
N GLN A 122 9.98 0.20 -13.70
CA GLN A 122 11.32 0.73 -13.91
C GLN A 122 11.86 1.26 -12.58
N ARG A 123 13.07 0.83 -12.22
CA ARG A 123 13.75 1.19 -10.97
C ARG A 123 15.19 1.60 -11.25
N ASP A 124 15.79 2.35 -10.33
CA ASP A 124 17.21 2.68 -10.41
C ASP A 124 18.04 1.38 -10.35
N PRO A 125 19.11 1.22 -11.16
CA PRO A 125 19.96 0.02 -11.12
C PRO A 125 20.58 -0.27 -9.74
N ARG A 126 20.67 0.72 -8.86
CA ARG A 126 21.17 0.58 -7.48
C ARG A 126 20.11 0.07 -6.51
N CYS A 127 18.85 -0.07 -6.95
CA CYS A 127 17.81 -0.64 -6.11
C CYS A 127 18.14 -2.09 -5.72
N PRO A 128 17.86 -2.49 -4.47
CA PRO A 128 18.00 -3.89 -4.06
C PRO A 128 16.90 -4.79 -4.66
#